data_AF-A0A7X7WZU0-F1
#
_entry.id   AF-A0A7X7WZU0-F1
#
_cell.length_a   1.000
_cell.length_b   1.000
_cell.length_c   1.000
_cell.angle_alpha   90.00
_cell.angle_beta   90.00
_cell.angle_gamma   90.00
#
_symmetry.space_group_name_H-M   'P 1'
#
loop_
_entity.id
_entity.type
_entity.pdbx_description
1 polymer ?
#
loop_
_entity_poly.entity_id
_entity_poly.type
_entity_poly.pdbx_seq_one_letter_code
_entity_poly.pdbx_strand_id
1 'polypeptide(L)'
;MKQKMRYILSALLLMVTISISAQEGLYIGDIFAHYGKRHGSTMVQLSADVLKAYDITLYKSLSFRPDASGPYNWTWIMACVDQDKHRAKKIKETVFDGNLKSGYYQLPQVKKGINRFILFKTDDKRKRATLIYIEGTLNSAELVSMLFSKK
;
A
#
# COMPACT_ATOMS: atom_id res chain seq x y z
N MET A 1 -34.40 -34.80 -3.71
CA MET A 1 -33.28 -34.46 -2.79
C MET A 1 -31.97 -34.15 -3.51
N LYS A 2 -31.53 -34.92 -4.53
CA LYS A 2 -30.27 -34.71 -5.25
C LYS A 2 -30.18 -33.36 -6.01
N GLN A 3 -31.28 -32.85 -6.56
CA GLN A 3 -31.31 -31.54 -7.23
C GLN A 3 -31.20 -30.36 -6.25
N LYS A 4 -31.95 -30.37 -5.14
CA LYS A 4 -31.82 -29.34 -4.08
C LYS A 4 -30.40 -29.32 -3.48
N MET A 5 -29.76 -30.48 -3.34
CA MET A 5 -28.37 -30.59 -2.88
C MET A 5 -27.36 -30.03 -3.89
N ARG A 6 -27.62 -30.15 -5.20
CA ARG A 6 -26.81 -29.48 -6.24
C ARG A 6 -26.94 -27.96 -6.16
N TYR A 7 -28.14 -27.41 -6.00
CA TYR A 7 -28.32 -25.96 -5.86
C TYR A 7 -27.68 -25.42 -4.57
N ILE A 8 -27.71 -26.17 -3.47
CA ILE A 8 -27.04 -25.81 -2.22
C ILE A 8 -25.51 -25.85 -2.39
N LEU A 9 -24.94 -26.86 -3.07
CA LEU A 9 -23.50 -26.90 -3.37
C LEU A 9 -23.08 -25.77 -4.34
N SER A 10 -23.90 -25.44 -5.34
CA SER A 10 -23.65 -24.34 -6.27
C SER A 10 -23.73 -22.97 -5.58
N ALA A 11 -24.66 -22.79 -4.63
CA ALA A 11 -24.72 -21.59 -3.80
C ALA A 11 -23.55 -21.49 -2.82
N LEU A 12 -23.05 -22.62 -2.30
CA LEU A 12 -21.85 -22.66 -1.45
C LEU A 12 -20.56 -22.34 -2.21
N LEU A 13 -20.48 -22.71 -3.50
CA LEU A 13 -19.34 -22.43 -4.38
C LEU A 13 -19.28 -20.97 -4.85
N LEU A 14 -20.36 -20.21 -4.67
CA LEU A 14 -20.45 -18.77 -4.94
C LEU A 14 -19.98 -17.89 -3.78
N MET A 15 -19.59 -18.48 -2.65
CA MET A 15 -18.72 -17.81 -1.68
C MET A 15 -17.29 -17.77 -2.22
N VAL A 16 -17.12 -17.14 -3.38
CA VAL A 16 -15.82 -16.60 -3.77
C VAL A 16 -15.42 -15.69 -2.62
N THR A 17 -14.38 -16.09 -1.90
CA THR A 17 -13.74 -15.25 -0.91
C THR A 17 -13.36 -13.97 -1.62
N ILE A 18 -14.16 -12.91 -1.44
CA ILE A 18 -13.72 -11.56 -1.70
C ILE A 18 -12.59 -11.39 -0.69
N SER A 19 -11.37 -11.67 -1.13
CA SER A 19 -10.20 -11.21 -0.43
C SER A 19 -10.37 -9.71 -0.46
N ILE A 20 -10.87 -9.13 0.63
CA ILE A 20 -10.96 -7.69 0.80
C ILE A 20 -9.51 -7.23 0.62
N SER A 21 -9.23 -6.75 -0.58
CA SER A 21 -7.91 -6.29 -0.93
C SER A 21 -7.74 -4.99 -0.15
N ALA A 22 -7.10 -5.10 1.01
CA ALA A 22 -6.51 -3.98 1.69
C ALA A 22 -5.80 -3.08 0.64
N GLN A 23 -6.19 -1.79 0.55
CA GLN A 23 -5.93 -0.80 -0.54
C GLN A 23 -7.07 -0.60 -1.57
N GLU A 24 -8.30 -1.02 -1.27
CA GLU A 24 -9.43 -0.85 -2.18
C GLU A 24 -9.59 0.61 -2.68
N GLY A 25 -9.59 0.76 -4.01
CA GLY A 25 -9.72 2.05 -4.69
C GLY A 25 -8.46 2.92 -4.67
N LEU A 26 -7.27 2.36 -4.50
CA LEU A 26 -5.98 3.07 -4.64
C LEU A 26 -5.14 2.49 -5.78
N TYR A 27 -4.56 3.36 -6.61
CA TYR A 27 -3.71 2.96 -7.74
C TYR A 27 -2.38 2.35 -7.28
N ILE A 28 -1.88 2.73 -6.10
CA ILE A 28 -0.72 2.08 -5.50
C ILE A 28 -0.96 0.58 -5.21
N GLY A 29 -2.22 0.15 -5.11
CA GLY A 29 -2.58 -1.26 -5.00
C GLY A 29 -2.10 -2.08 -6.19
N ASP A 30 -2.10 -1.50 -7.40
CA ASP A 30 -1.61 -2.16 -8.61
C ASP A 30 -0.09 -2.37 -8.57
N ILE A 31 0.66 -1.44 -7.96
CA ILE A 31 2.10 -1.60 -7.73
C ILE A 31 2.36 -2.79 -6.81
N PHE A 32 1.61 -2.91 -5.71
CA PHE A 32 1.70 -4.05 -4.80
C PHE A 32 1.34 -5.37 -5.48
N ALA A 33 0.27 -5.38 -6.27
CA ALA A 33 -0.14 -6.57 -7.02
C ALA A 33 0.93 -7.01 -8.02
N HIS A 34 1.50 -6.05 -8.75
CA HIS A 34 2.47 -6.32 -9.80
C HIS A 34 3.84 -6.75 -9.24
N TYR A 35 4.39 -6.00 -8.28
CA TYR A 35 5.74 -6.22 -7.77
C TYR A 35 5.80 -7.12 -6.53
N GLY A 36 4.70 -7.34 -5.82
CA GLY A 36 4.68 -8.01 -4.52
C GLY A 36 5.18 -9.46 -4.53
N LYS A 37 5.11 -10.14 -5.68
CA LYS A 37 5.61 -11.52 -5.86
C LYS A 37 6.74 -11.63 -6.89
N ARG A 38 7.21 -10.50 -7.45
CA ARG A 38 8.26 -10.50 -8.47
C ARG A 38 9.64 -10.73 -7.85
N HIS A 39 10.49 -11.44 -8.59
CA HIS A 39 11.88 -11.64 -8.22
C HIS A 39 12.60 -10.29 -8.08
N GLY A 40 13.43 -10.14 -7.04
CA GLY A 40 14.13 -8.89 -6.74
C GLY A 40 13.29 -7.84 -5.99
N SER A 41 12.04 -8.16 -5.66
CA SER A 41 11.20 -7.40 -4.73
C SER A 41 11.22 -8.01 -3.33
N THR A 42 11.00 -7.17 -2.33
CA THR A 42 10.80 -7.57 -0.93
C THR A 42 9.47 -7.01 -0.48
N MET A 43 8.50 -7.89 -0.25
CA MET A 43 7.18 -7.56 0.27
C MET A 43 7.10 -7.98 1.74
N VAL A 44 6.67 -7.06 2.61
CA VAL A 44 6.42 -7.36 4.02
C VAL A 44 4.99 -6.97 4.36
N GLN A 45 4.28 -7.90 5.00
CA GLN A 45 3.01 -7.65 5.64
C GLN A 45 3.12 -8.16 7.08
N LEU A 46 2.81 -7.30 8.04
CA LEU A 46 2.92 -7.65 9.47
C LEU A 46 1.64 -8.34 9.94
N SER A 47 1.77 -9.23 10.93
CA SER A 47 0.63 -9.86 11.58
C SER A 47 -0.11 -8.87 12.49
N ALA A 48 -1.39 -9.14 12.76
CA ALA A 48 -2.23 -8.28 13.58
C ALA A 48 -1.64 -8.06 15.00
N ASP A 49 -1.05 -9.09 15.59
CA ASP A 49 -0.48 -9.02 16.95
C ASP A 49 0.67 -8.04 17.05
N VAL A 50 1.54 -7.99 16.03
CA VAL A 50 2.65 -7.03 15.96
C VAL A 50 2.11 -5.61 15.78
N LEU A 51 1.06 -5.45 14.99
CA LEU A 51 0.50 -4.13 14.64
C LEU A 51 -0.25 -3.47 15.79
N LYS A 52 -0.87 -4.26 16.66
CA LYS A 52 -1.65 -3.79 17.81
C LYS A 52 -0.83 -2.91 18.75
N ALA A 53 0.47 -3.18 18.91
CA ALA A 53 1.37 -2.40 19.75
C ALA A 53 1.64 -0.97 19.23
N TYR A 54 1.26 -0.69 17.98
CA TYR A 54 1.53 0.58 17.29
C TYR A 54 0.25 1.29 16.84
N ASP A 55 -0.93 0.86 17.31
CA ASP A 55 -2.22 1.39 16.85
C ASP A 55 -2.42 1.30 15.33
N ILE A 56 -1.79 0.28 14.73
CA ILE A 56 -1.89 -0.05 13.31
C ILE A 56 -2.83 -1.24 13.15
N THR A 57 -3.67 -1.18 12.11
CA THR A 57 -4.57 -2.28 11.72
C THR A 57 -4.12 -2.98 10.44
N LEU A 58 -3.34 -2.29 9.61
CA LEU A 58 -2.73 -2.85 8.42
C LEU A 58 -1.38 -2.18 8.14
N TYR A 59 -0.38 -3.00 7.83
CA TYR A 59 0.91 -2.54 7.30
C TYR A 59 1.32 -3.41 6.12
N LYS A 60 1.65 -2.76 5.00
CA LYS A 60 2.27 -3.38 3.82
C LYS A 60 3.46 -2.53 3.42
N SER A 61 4.63 -3.14 3.21
CA SER A 61 5.77 -2.47 2.59
C SER A 61 6.31 -3.30 1.43
N LEU A 62 6.79 -2.58 0.42
CA LEU A 62 7.32 -3.15 -0.80
C LEU A 62 8.56 -2.37 -1.22
N SER A 63 9.69 -3.04 -1.23
CA SER A 63 10.92 -2.53 -1.85
C SER A 63 11.18 -3.28 -3.14
N PHE A 64 11.24 -2.58 -4.26
CA PHE A 64 11.26 -3.17 -5.59
C PHE A 64 12.14 -2.38 -6.56
N ARG A 65 12.46 -2.99 -7.71
CA ARG A 65 13.13 -2.31 -8.81
C ARG A 65 12.13 -2.15 -9.95
N PRO A 66 11.87 -0.90 -10.39
CA PRO A 66 11.02 -0.65 -11.55
C PRO A 66 11.56 -1.30 -12.82
N ASP A 67 10.67 -1.72 -13.69
CA ASP A 67 11.03 -2.29 -14.99
C ASP A 67 11.78 -1.24 -15.82
N ALA A 68 12.86 -1.66 -16.48
CA ALA A 68 13.66 -0.78 -17.33
C ALA A 68 12.96 -0.41 -18.65
N SER A 69 12.01 -1.24 -19.08
CA SER A 69 11.20 -1.08 -20.28
C SER A 69 9.80 -1.64 -20.07
N GLY A 70 8.89 -1.35 -21.00
CA GLY A 70 7.50 -1.78 -20.90
C GLY A 70 6.63 -0.87 -20.01
N PRO A 71 5.38 -1.27 -19.74
CA PRO A 71 4.37 -0.39 -19.16
C PRO A 71 4.57 -0.15 -17.66
N TYR A 72 5.23 -1.04 -16.92
CA TYR A 72 5.36 -0.96 -15.46
C TYR A 72 6.64 -0.22 -15.00
N ASN A 73 7.03 0.83 -15.72
CA ASN A 73 8.26 1.58 -15.47
C ASN A 73 8.07 2.72 -14.43
N TRP A 74 9.10 3.56 -14.27
CA TRP A 74 9.05 4.72 -13.37
C TRP A 74 7.88 5.66 -13.63
N THR A 75 7.57 5.96 -14.89
CA THR A 75 6.46 6.85 -15.25
C THR A 75 5.14 6.30 -14.75
N TRP A 76 4.89 5.00 -14.92
CA TRP A 76 3.68 4.36 -14.42
C TRP A 76 3.60 4.38 -12.90
N ILE A 77 4.70 4.09 -12.21
CA ILE A 77 4.76 4.13 -10.75
C ILE A 77 4.45 5.53 -10.22
N MET A 78 5.06 6.56 -10.81
CA MET A 78 4.82 7.94 -10.40
C MET A 78 3.38 8.34 -10.68
N ALA A 79 2.79 7.92 -11.80
CA ALA A 79 1.39 8.17 -12.09
C ALA A 79 0.46 7.53 -11.04
N CYS A 80 0.70 6.29 -10.63
CA CYS A 80 -0.07 5.64 -9.56
C CYS A 80 0.03 6.42 -8.24
N VAL A 81 1.24 6.84 -7.85
CA VAL A 81 1.45 7.62 -6.62
C VAL A 81 0.77 9.00 -6.72
N ASP A 82 0.87 9.68 -7.86
CA ASP A 82 0.29 11.01 -8.11
C ASP A 82 -1.24 10.97 -8.06
N GLN A 83 -1.85 9.94 -8.65
CA GLN A 83 -3.30 9.76 -8.61
C GLN A 83 -3.84 9.59 -7.20
N ASP A 84 -3.15 8.81 -6.36
CA ASP A 84 -3.55 8.65 -4.97
C ASP A 84 -3.22 9.89 -4.13
N LYS A 85 -2.12 10.60 -4.45
CA LYS A 85 -1.76 11.89 -3.83
C LYS A 85 -2.85 12.94 -3.97
N HIS A 86 -3.53 13.04 -5.13
CA HIS A 86 -4.59 14.03 -5.33
C HIS A 86 -5.73 13.93 -4.32
N ARG A 87 -5.90 12.77 -3.69
CA ARG A 87 -6.94 12.53 -2.67
C ARG A 87 -6.43 12.83 -1.26
N ALA A 88 -5.13 13.06 -1.08
CA ALA A 88 -4.50 13.25 0.22
C ALA A 88 -4.93 14.56 0.87
N LYS A 89 -5.22 14.50 2.17
CA LYS A 89 -5.51 15.66 3.02
C LYS A 89 -4.24 16.34 3.54
N LYS A 90 -3.14 15.59 3.63
CA LYS A 90 -1.83 16.11 4.00
C LYS A 90 -0.77 15.51 3.09
N ILE A 91 0.13 16.36 2.61
CA ILE A 91 1.20 16.00 1.69
C ILE A 91 2.50 16.58 2.25
N LYS A 92 3.54 15.75 2.29
CA LYS A 92 4.91 16.19 2.56
C LYS A 92 5.84 15.46 1.62
N GLU A 93 6.49 16.19 0.73
CA GLU A 93 7.36 15.64 -0.30
C GLU A 93 8.77 16.21 -0.17
N THR A 94 9.74 15.45 -0.63
CA THR A 94 11.09 15.91 -0.90
C THR A 94 11.33 15.72 -2.38
N VAL A 95 11.56 16.83 -3.06
CA VAL A 95 11.81 16.89 -4.50
C VAL A 95 13.24 17.37 -4.69
N PHE A 96 13.97 16.72 -5.59
CA PHE A 96 15.31 17.13 -5.98
C PHE A 96 15.41 17.10 -7.50
N ASP A 97 15.84 18.22 -8.08
CA ASP A 97 15.93 18.41 -9.53
C ASP A 97 14.62 18.07 -10.25
N GLY A 98 13.51 18.60 -9.75
CA GLY A 98 12.16 18.34 -10.27
C GLY A 98 11.61 16.93 -10.04
N ASN A 99 12.41 16.00 -9.49
CA ASN A 99 12.03 14.60 -9.30
C ASN A 99 11.65 14.31 -7.84
N LEU A 100 10.52 13.65 -7.63
CA LEU A 100 10.10 13.16 -6.32
C LEU A 100 11.11 12.14 -5.79
N LYS A 101 11.71 12.42 -4.62
CA LYS A 101 12.63 11.51 -3.92
C LYS A 101 11.95 10.78 -2.78
N SER A 102 11.06 11.45 -2.06
CA SER A 102 10.22 10.81 -1.07
C SER A 102 8.93 11.58 -0.85
N GLY A 103 7.87 10.88 -0.49
CA GLY A 103 6.56 11.43 -0.22
C GLY A 103 5.91 10.77 0.98
N TYR A 104 5.19 11.58 1.74
CA TYR A 104 4.28 11.19 2.80
C TYR A 104 2.90 11.75 2.46
N TYR A 105 1.90 10.89 2.41
CA TYR A 105 0.53 11.25 2.04
C TYR A 105 -0.44 10.68 3.07
N GLN A 106 -1.18 11.55 3.75
CA GLN A 106 -2.32 11.14 4.55
C GLN A 106 -3.58 11.20 3.70
N LEU A 107 -4.17 10.05 3.41
CA LEU A 107 -5.41 9.92 2.65
C LEU A 107 -6.64 10.15 3.54
N PRO A 108 -7.85 10.31 2.95
CA PRO A 108 -9.08 10.32 3.70
C PRO A 108 -9.24 9.01 4.46
N GLN A 109 -9.84 9.06 5.65
CA GLN A 109 -10.07 7.87 6.45
C GLN A 109 -10.90 6.83 5.68
N VAL A 110 -10.59 5.54 5.84
CA VAL A 110 -11.37 4.45 5.24
C VAL A 110 -12.68 4.23 6.00
N LYS A 111 -12.63 4.40 7.32
CA LYS A 111 -13.77 4.46 8.23
C LYS A 111 -13.43 5.42 9.37
N LYS A 112 -14.43 5.93 10.07
CA LYS A 112 -14.24 6.90 11.17
C LYS A 112 -13.15 6.42 12.13
N GLY A 113 -12.13 7.24 12.31
CA GLY A 113 -11.01 6.95 13.21
C GLY A 113 -9.89 6.08 12.63
N ILE A 114 -10.02 5.52 11.42
CA ILE A 114 -8.94 4.77 10.76
C ILE A 114 -8.31 5.63 9.67
N ASN A 115 -7.13 6.15 9.98
CA ASN A 115 -6.29 6.91 9.09
C ASN A 115 -5.61 5.99 8.07
N ARG A 116 -5.33 6.54 6.89
CA ARG A 116 -4.62 5.87 5.80
C ARG A 116 -3.40 6.68 5.42
N PHE A 117 -2.25 6.03 5.28
CA PHE A 117 -1.00 6.66 4.93
C PHE A 117 -0.30 5.93 3.79
N ILE A 118 0.26 6.70 2.86
CA ILE A 118 1.21 6.23 1.86
C ILE A 118 2.55 6.89 2.16
N LEU A 119 3.61 6.08 2.23
CA LEU A 119 4.99 6.57 2.21
C LEU A 119 5.66 6.01 0.96
N PHE A 120 6.33 6.89 0.23
CA PHE A 120 7.05 6.53 -0.97
C PHE A 120 8.46 7.09 -0.93
N LYS A 121 9.43 6.35 -1.44
CA LYS A 121 10.81 6.79 -1.57
C LYS A 121 11.48 6.17 -2.79
N THR A 122 12.28 6.95 -3.50
CA THR A 122 13.23 6.47 -4.50
C THR A 122 14.63 6.33 -3.92
N ASP A 123 15.36 5.34 -4.41
CA ASP A 123 16.80 5.20 -4.25
C ASP A 123 17.40 5.19 -5.65
N ASP A 124 17.80 6.36 -6.12
CA ASP A 124 18.29 6.54 -7.49
C ASP A 124 19.59 5.78 -7.74
N LYS A 125 20.47 5.72 -6.72
CA LYS A 125 21.75 5.00 -6.80
C LYS A 125 21.51 3.51 -7.03
N ARG A 126 20.57 2.92 -6.30
CA ARG A 126 20.21 1.51 -6.46
C ARG A 126 19.15 1.29 -7.54
N LYS A 127 18.59 2.33 -8.15
CA LYS A 127 17.42 2.26 -9.05
C LYS A 127 16.30 1.43 -8.43
N ARG A 128 15.92 1.74 -7.19
CA ARG A 128 14.85 1.05 -6.44
C ARG A 128 13.83 2.03 -5.92
N ALA A 129 12.63 1.54 -5.67
CA ALA A 129 11.59 2.25 -4.96
C ALA A 129 11.22 1.49 -3.69
N THR A 130 10.75 2.22 -2.68
CA THR A 130 10.08 1.67 -1.51
C THR A 130 8.72 2.34 -1.37
N LEU A 131 7.69 1.52 -1.25
CA LEU A 131 6.30 1.94 -1.08
C LEU A 131 5.76 1.28 0.18
N ILE A 132 5.18 2.08 1.07
CA ILE A 132 4.59 1.62 2.33
C ILE A 132 3.16 2.13 2.39
N TYR A 133 2.24 1.24 2.78
CA TYR A 133 0.86 1.55 3.05
C TYR A 133 0.49 1.15 4.47
N ILE A 134 -0.14 2.07 5.20
CA ILE A 134 -0.50 1.90 6.60
C ILE A 134 -1.95 2.31 6.81
N GLU A 135 -2.71 1.51 7.55
CA GLU A 135 -4.00 1.89 8.11
C GLU A 135 -4.00 1.72 9.62
N GLY A 136 -4.56 2.66 10.37
CA GLY A 136 -4.65 2.53 11.83
C GLY A 136 -5.32 3.70 12.51
N THR A 137 -5.48 3.59 13.82
CA THR A 137 -5.95 4.69 14.68
C THR A 137 -4.87 5.74 14.89
N LEU A 138 -3.60 5.38 14.68
CA LEU A 138 -2.48 6.32 14.75
C LEU A 138 -2.67 7.56 13.87
N ASN A 139 -2.27 8.70 14.40
CA ASN A 139 -2.29 9.99 13.72
C ASN A 139 -0.94 10.32 13.04
N SER A 140 -0.87 11.45 12.34
CA SER A 140 0.34 11.85 11.61
C SER A 140 1.56 12.01 12.51
N ALA A 141 1.39 12.57 13.71
CA ALA A 141 2.49 12.84 14.63
C ALA A 141 3.04 11.54 15.22
N GLU A 142 2.17 10.60 15.58
CA GLU A 142 2.55 9.27 16.06
C GLU A 142 3.30 8.49 15.00
N LEU A 143 2.82 8.50 13.75
CA LEU A 143 3.51 7.86 12.63
C LEU A 143 4.89 8.48 12.38
N VAL A 144 5.01 9.81 12.39
CA VAL A 144 6.30 10.50 12.26
C VAL A 144 7.22 10.10 13.42
N SER A 145 6.72 10.13 14.66
CA SER A 145 7.48 9.70 15.83
C SER A 145 8.00 8.27 15.63
N MET A 146 7.15 7.32 15.26
CA MET A 146 7.54 5.93 15.01
C MET A 146 8.64 5.79 13.94
N LEU A 147 8.65 6.63 12.90
CA LEU A 147 9.66 6.60 11.83
C LEU A 147 11.00 7.23 12.25
N PHE A 148 10.98 8.21 13.16
CA PHE A 148 12.14 8.98 13.57
C PHE A 148 12.62 8.68 14.99
N SER A 149 11.92 7.85 15.75
CA SER A 149 12.39 7.30 17.02
C SER A 149 13.65 6.49 16.73
N LYS A 150 14.80 7.13 16.97
CA LYS A 150 16.08 6.44 17.10
C LYS A 150 15.91 5.43 18.23
N LYS A 151 16.22 4.16 17.93
CA LYS A 151 16.66 3.25 18.99
C LYS A 151 17.97 3.74 19.57
#